data_AF-A0A848T5Q4-F1
#
_entry.id   AF-A0A848T5Q4-F1
#
_cell.length_a   1.000
_cell.length_b   1.000
_cell.length_c   1.000
_cell.angle_alpha   90.00
_cell.angle_beta   90.00
_cell.angle_gamma   90.00
#
_symmetry.space_group_name_H-M   'P 1'
#
loop_
_entity.id
_entity.type
_entity.pdbx_description
1 polymer ?
#
loop_
_entity_poly.entity_id
_entity_poly.type
_entity_poly.pdbx_seq_one_letter_code
_entity_poly.pdbx_strand_id
1 'polypeptide(L)' 'MKDYIDNQLVKLLYNETSVSKELALKQQMSDNADLYRSYREMRRIKDRLDHSLSKPSHSSVQYILDYSRKQQRQASI' A
#
# COMPACT_ATOMS: atom_id res chain seq x y z
N MET A 1 12.51 11.00 18.72
CA MET A 1 13.10 9.79 18.09
C MET A 1 12.03 8.78 17.71
N LYS A 2 11.06 8.49 18.59
CA LYS A 2 9.90 7.64 18.30
C LYS A 2 9.13 8.05 17.04
N ASP A 3 8.76 9.33 16.90
CA ASP A 3 8.02 9.84 15.74
C ASP A 3 8.75 9.67 14.40
N TYR A 4 10.09 9.71 14.42
CA TYR A 4 10.88 9.47 13.22
C TYR A 4 10.76 8.03 12.76
N ILE A 5 10.88 7.09 13.70
CA ILE A 5 10.79 5.65 13.44
C ILE A 5 9.37 5.28 12.99
N ASP A 6 8.35 5.78 13.68
CA ASP A 6 6.95 5.56 13.31
C ASP A 6 6.67 6.07 11.88
N ASN A 7 7.19 7.25 11.51
CA ASN A 7 7.09 7.75 10.14
C ASN A 7 7.80 6.85 9.12
N GLN A 8 8.95 6.26 9.45
CA GLN A 8 9.61 5.31 8.54
C GLN A 8 8.79 4.02 8.37
N LEU A 9 8.17 3.52 9.44
CA LEU A 9 7.29 2.34 9.37
C LEU A 9 6.04 2.61 8.51
N VAL A 10 5.44 3.79 8.63
CA VAL A 10 4.32 4.21 7.77
C VAL A 10 4.74 4.23 6.31
N LYS A 11 5.87 4.88 5.99
CA LYS A 11 6.40 4.91 4.62
C LYS A 11 6.66 3.50 4.09
N LEU A 12 7.19 2.62 4.93
CA LEU A 12 7.41 1.22 4.58
C LEU A 12 6.08 0.50 4.25
N LEU A 13 5.01 0.77 5.00
CA LEU A 13 3.69 0.17 4.75
C LEU A 13 3.05 0.63 3.42
N TYR A 14 3.33 1.85 2.98
CA TYR A 14 2.82 2.42 1.73
C TYR A 14 3.79 2.28 0.56
N ASN A 15 4.88 1.52 0.71
CA ASN A 15 5.93 1.34 -0.30
C ASN A 15 6.59 2.67 -0.74
N GLU A 16 6.70 3.64 0.17
CA GLU A 16 7.33 4.96 -0.05
C GLU A 16 8.79 5.00 0.43
N THR A 17 9.37 3.85 0.74
CA THR A 17 10.77 3.70 1.12
C THR A 17 11.63 3.25 -0.06
N SER A 18 12.88 3.72 -0.12
CA SER A 18 13.87 3.13 -1.03
C SER A 18 14.20 1.70 -0.61
N VAL A 19 14.62 0.86 -1.57
CA VAL A 19 15.01 -0.55 -1.33
C VAL A 19 16.06 -0.67 -0.21
N SER A 20 17.05 0.22 -0.18
CA SER A 20 18.08 0.25 0.85
C SER A 20 17.53 0.52 2.26
N LYS A 21 16.55 1.42 2.38
CA LYS A 21 15.91 1.76 3.66
C LYS A 21 14.97 0.66 4.12
N GLU A 22 14.25 0.05 3.20
CA GLU A 22 13.41 -1.10 3.48
C GLU A 22 14.24 -2.26 4.06
N LEU A 23 15.39 -2.58 3.46
CA LEU A 23 16.28 -3.63 3.97
C LEU A 23 16.79 -3.30 5.38
N ALA A 24 17.22 -2.05 5.61
CA ALA A 24 17.69 -1.60 6.91
C ALA A 24 16.59 -1.67 7.99
N LEU A 25 15.36 -1.25 7.67
CA LEU A 25 14.22 -1.34 8.59
C LEU A 25 13.85 -2.79 8.88
N LYS A 26 13.89 -3.67 7.88
CA LYS A 26 13.65 -5.10 8.05
C LYS A 26 14.68 -5.74 8.99
N GLN A 27 15.96 -5.38 8.85
CA GLN A 27 17.01 -5.81 9.77
C GLN A 27 16.79 -5.27 11.19
N GLN A 28 16.45 -3.98 11.33
CA GLN A 28 16.14 -3.41 12.65
C GLN A 28 14.95 -4.11 13.32
N MET A 29 13.94 -4.51 12.54
CA MET A 29 12.80 -5.26 13.04
C MET A 29 13.14 -6.71 13.41
N SER A 30 14.12 -7.36 12.77
CA SER A 30 14.56 -8.70 13.21
C SER A 30 15.24 -8.64 14.57
N ASP A 31 15.92 -7.53 14.86
CA ASP A 31 16.73 -7.38 16.06
C ASP A 31 15.97 -6.67 17.19
N ASN A 32 14.77 -6.12 16.91
CA ASN A 32 13.94 -5.39 17.87
C ASN A 32 12.47 -5.84 17.82
N ALA A 33 12.07 -6.66 18.80
CA ALA A 33 10.73 -7.22 18.89
C ALA A 33 9.62 -6.17 19.12
N ASP A 34 9.91 -5.08 19.84
CA ASP A 34 8.95 -4.00 20.08
C ASP A 34 8.69 -3.23 18.78
N LEU A 35 9.74 -2.98 17.99
CA LEU A 35 9.62 -2.35 16.69
C LEU A 35 8.79 -3.21 15.73
N TYR A 36 9.06 -4.52 15.70
CA TYR A 36 8.27 -5.46 14.91
C TYR A 36 6.81 -5.50 15.34
N ARG A 37 6.53 -5.44 16.65
CA ARG A 37 5.17 -5.37 17.19
C ARG A 37 4.46 -4.11 16.73
N SER A 38 5.11 -2.94 16.81
CA SER A 38 4.55 -1.67 16.33
C SER A 38 4.23 -1.72 14.84
N TYR A 39 5.15 -2.23 14.02
CA TYR A 39 4.92 -2.41 12.58
C TYR A 39 3.72 -3.33 12.29
N ARG A 40 3.60 -4.45 13.01
CA ARG A 40 2.47 -5.39 12.90
C ARG A 40 1.13 -4.74 13.24
N GLU A 41 1.07 -3.94 14.29
CA GLU A 41 -0.15 -3.20 14.67
C GLU A 41 -0.54 -2.18 13.60
N MET A 42 0.43 -1.37 13.12
CA MET A 42 0.18 -0.41 12.04
C MET A 42 -0.30 -1.08 10.75
N ARG A 43 0.26 -2.24 10.40
CA ARG A 43 -0.18 -3.04 9.25
C ARG A 43 -1.63 -3.48 9.37
N ARG A 44 -2.04 -3.99 10.55
CA ARG A 44 -3.43 -4.40 10.81
C ARG A 44 -4.41 -3.23 10.65
N ILE A 45 -4.02 -2.04 11.09
CA ILE A 45 -4.84 -0.83 10.94
C ILE A 45 -4.96 -0.47 9.46
N LYS A 46 -3.85 -0.47 8.71
CA LYS A 46 -3.85 -0.23 7.25
C LYS A 46 -4.78 -1.22 6.53
N ASP A 47 -4.66 -2.52 6.81
CA ASP A 47 -5.48 -3.54 6.15
C ASP A 47 -6.98 -3.28 6.40
N ARG A 48 -7.36 -2.86 7.62
CA ARG A 48 -8.74 -2.46 7.93
C ARG A 48 -9.20 -1.23 7.14
N LEU A 49 -8.33 -0.23 6.98
CA LEU A 49 -8.62 0.97 6.19
C LEU A 49 -8.78 0.62 4.71
N ASP A 50 -7.91 -0.22 4.16
CA ASP A 50 -8.00 -0.66 2.76
C ASP A 50 -9.29 -1.46 2.51
N HIS A 51 -9.71 -2.29 3.47
CA HIS A 51 -10.99 -3.01 3.38
C HIS A 51 -12.23 -2.12 3.56
N SER A 52 -12.06 -0.92 4.12
CA SER A 52 -13.14 0.07 4.21
C SER A 52 -13.38 0.80 2.88
N LEU A 53 -12.51 0.62 1.88
CA LEU A 53 -12.71 1.20 0.56
C LEU A 53 -13.98 0.63 -0.08
N SER A 54 -14.88 1.54 -0.40
CA SER A 54 -16.19 1.28 -0.96
C SER A 54 -16.09 0.44 -2.23
N LYS A 55 -17.02 -0.52 -2.39
CA LYS A 55 -17.18 -1.25 -3.66
C LYS A 55 -17.39 -0.22 -4.78
N PRO A 56 -16.69 -0.35 -5.92
CA PRO A 56 -16.90 0.56 -7.04
C PRO A 56 -18.36 0.49 -7.47
N SER A 57 -18.95 1.64 -7.81
CA SER A 57 -20.31 1.66 -8.35
C SER A 57 -20.34 0.93 -9.69
N HIS A 58 -21.49 0.34 -10.02
CA HIS A 58 -21.70 -0.33 -11.31
C HIS A 58 -21.37 0.61 -12.50
N SER A 59 -21.71 1.90 -12.39
CA SER A 59 -21.43 2.89 -13.42
C SER A 59 -19.93 3.12 -13.63
N SER A 60 -19.13 3.19 -12.56
CA SER A 60 -17.68 3.33 -12.66
C SER A 60 -17.03 2.10 -13.32
N VAL A 61 -17.51 0.89 -12.99
CA VAL A 61 -17.05 -0.35 -13.64
C VAL A 61 -17.39 -0.33 -15.13
N GLN A 62 -18.63 0.01 -15.47
CA GLN A 62 -19.09 0.05 -16.86
C GLN A 62 -18.30 1.07 -17.70
N TYR A 63 -18.02 2.24 -17.13
CA TYR A 63 -17.21 3.28 -17.78
C TYR A 63 -15.80 2.76 -18.15
N ILE A 64 -15.13 2.07 -17.22
CA ILE A 64 -13.79 1.51 -17.46
C ILE A 64 -13.84 0.44 -18.56
N LEU A 65 -14.85 -0.43 -18.54
CA LEU A 65 -15.02 -1.48 -19.55
C LEU A 65 -15.24 -0.88 -20.95
N ASP A 66 -16.07 0.15 -21.06
CA ASP A 66 -16.36 0.79 -22.34
C ASP A 66 -15.15 1.56 -22.88
N TYR A 67 -14.38 2.22 -22.01
CA TYR A 67 -13.11 2.83 -22.38
C TYR A 67 -12.11 1.80 -22.93
N SER A 68 -11.95 0.66 -22.24
CA SER A 68 -11.04 -0.41 -22.66
C SER A 68 -11.41 -1.01 -24.02
N ARG A 69 -12.70 -1.27 -24.26
CA ARG A 69 -13.20 -1.76 -25.56
C ARG A 69 -12.94 -0.77 -26.69
N LYS A 70 -13.02 0.54 -26.41
CA LYS A 70 -12.79 1.59 -27.39
C LYS A 70 -11.31 1.67 -27.79
N GLN A 71 -10.40 1.60 -26.81
CA GLN A 71 -8.95 1.53 -27.02
C GLN A 71 -8.55 0.33 -27.88
N GLN A 72 -9.08 -0.87 -27.59
CA GLN A 72 -8.79 -2.07 -28.39
C GLN A 72 -9.21 -1.94 -29.85
N ARG A 73 -10.39 -1.34 -30.11
CA ARG A 73 -10.86 -1.11 -31.48
C ARG A 73 -10.01 -0.09 -32.24
N GLN A 74 -9.47 0.91 -31.55
CA GLN A 74 -8.60 1.93 -32.15
C GLN A 74 -7.19 1.41 -32.45
N ALA A 75 -6.70 0.43 -31.67
CA ALA A 75 -5.40 -0.21 -31.91
C ALA A 75 -5.43 -1.34 -32.97
N SER A 76 -6.62 -1.70 -33.46
CA SER A 76 -6.83 -2.77 -34.45
C SER A 76 -7.05 -2.24 -35.88
N ILE A 77 -6.81 -0.95 -36.10
CA ILE A 77 -6.87 -0.22 -37.38
C ILE A 77 -5.46 0.29 -37.67
#